data_AF-A0A956ZI18-F1
#
_entry.id   AF-A0A956ZI18-F1
#
_cell.length_a   1.000
_cell.length_b   1.000
_cell.length_c   1.000
_cell.angle_alpha   90.00
_cell.angle_beta   90.00
_cell.angle_gamma   90.00
#
_symmetry.space_group_name_H-M   'P 1'
#
loop_
_entity.id
_entity.type
_entity.pdbx_description
1 polymer ?
#
loop_
_entity_poly.entity_id
_entity_poly.type
_entity_poly.pdbx_seq_one_letter_code
_entity_poly.pdbx_strand_id
1 'polypeptide(L)'
;MSPPIEPRHTVVVGGKEFFDVPTHPSRVAWYDQFGTLGRQGSTTLMAAHINYLGYGAGPFAKLTSAVVGDTLTVTDTQGRTLTYSVQGSR
;
A
#
# COMPACT_ATOMS: atom_id res chain seq x y z
N MET A 1 14.48 3.07 6.24
CA MET A 1 13.31 2.88 7.11
C MET A 1 12.10 2.64 6.23
N SER A 2 11.23 1.69 6.60
CA SER A 2 9.96 1.45 5.91
C SER A 2 9.04 2.67 6.07
N PRO A 3 8.26 3.04 5.04
CA PRO A 3 7.33 4.16 5.14
C PRO A 3 6.23 3.85 6.16
N PRO A 4 5.77 4.85 6.94
CA PRO A 4 4.68 4.65 7.89
C PRO A 4 3.37 4.31 7.17
N ILE A 5 2.65 3.32 7.71
CA ILE A 5 1.32 2.89 7.25
C ILE A 5 0.25 3.58 8.09
N GLU A 6 -0.82 4.04 7.44
CA GLU A 6 -1.99 4.63 8.10
C GLU A 6 -3.30 4.02 7.58
N PRO A 7 -4.30 3.82 8.45
CA PRO A 7 -5.63 3.39 8.01
C PRO A 7 -6.33 4.52 7.24
N ARG A 8 -6.95 4.17 6.12
CA ARG A 8 -7.76 5.05 5.27
C ARG A 8 -9.03 4.30 4.85
N HIS A 9 -10.05 5.05 4.43
CA HIS A 9 -11.36 4.48 4.12
C HIS A 9 -11.65 4.62 2.62
N THR A 10 -12.76 4.00 2.21
CA THR A 10 -13.37 4.26 0.92
C THR A 10 -14.70 4.95 1.10
N VAL A 11 -15.14 5.64 0.05
CA VAL A 11 -16.45 6.26 -0.01
C VAL A 11 -17.13 5.85 -1.31
N VAL A 12 -18.39 5.47 -1.24
CA VAL A 12 -19.21 5.18 -2.42
C VAL A 12 -19.97 6.45 -2.81
N VAL A 13 -19.71 6.95 -4.02
CA VAL A 13 -20.39 8.11 -4.59
C VAL A 13 -20.97 7.72 -5.95
N GLY A 14 -22.29 7.80 -6.11
CA GLY A 14 -22.96 7.47 -7.37
C GLY A 14 -22.75 6.01 -7.83
N GLY A 15 -22.64 5.08 -6.89
CA GLY A 15 -22.40 3.65 -7.18
C GLY A 15 -20.94 3.30 -7.51
N LYS A 16 -20.02 4.27 -7.44
CA LYS A 16 -18.58 4.04 -7.63
C LYS A 16 -17.84 4.21 -6.31
N GLU A 17 -16.92 3.29 -6.05
CA GLU A 17 -16.05 3.34 -4.88
C GLU A 17 -14.82 4.23 -5.16
N PHE A 18 -14.52 5.11 -4.21
CA PHE A 18 -13.38 6.01 -4.21
C PHE A 18 -12.53 5.75 -2.98
N PHE A 19 -11.21 5.83 -3.16
CA PHE A 19 -10.23 5.56 -2.13
C PHE A 19 -9.67 6.87 -1.59
N ASP A 20 -9.68 7.02 -0.26
CA ASP A 20 -8.97 8.12 0.38
C ASP A 20 -7.48 8.01 0.08
N VAL A 21 -6.87 9.10 -0.39
CA VAL A 21 -5.42 9.18 -0.57
C VAL A 21 -4.70 9.23 0.78
N PRO A 22 -3.41 8.87 0.86
CA PRO A 22 -2.61 9.10 2.06
C PRO A 22 -2.64 10.58 2.48
N THR A 23 -2.59 10.84 3.79
CA THR A 23 -2.56 12.19 4.37
C THR A 23 -1.26 12.93 4.08
N HIS A 24 -0.20 12.21 3.70
CA HIS A 24 1.11 12.77 3.43
C HIS A 24 1.85 11.98 2.34
N PRO A 25 2.66 12.62 1.46
CA PRO A 25 3.33 11.94 0.35
C PRO A 25 4.26 10.76 0.73
N SER A 26 4.77 10.76 1.96
CA SER A 26 5.65 9.72 2.49
C SER A 26 4.92 8.56 3.20
N ARG A 27 3.58 8.59 3.27
CA ARG A 27 2.75 7.59 3.95
C ARG A 27 2.16 6.58 2.97
N VAL A 28 1.85 5.39 3.49
CA VAL A 28 1.11 4.34 2.79
C VAL A 28 -0.27 4.23 3.42
N ALA A 29 -1.32 4.40 2.62
CA ALA A 29 -2.69 4.14 3.01
C ALA A 29 -2.95 2.63 3.03
N TRP A 30 -3.62 2.13 4.07
CA TRP A 30 -4.17 0.78 4.16
C TRP A 30 -5.68 0.84 4.35
N TYR A 31 -6.42 0.01 3.62
CA TYR A 31 -7.89 -0.07 3.67
C TYR A 31 -8.30 -1.38 4.35
N ASP A 32 -8.59 -1.31 5.65
CA ASP A 32 -8.82 -2.47 6.52
C ASP A 32 -10.07 -3.28 6.17
N GLN A 33 -11.08 -2.64 5.60
CA GLN A 33 -12.32 -3.25 5.10
C GLN A 33 -12.12 -4.35 4.05
N PHE A 34 -11.00 -4.37 3.33
CA PHE A 34 -10.70 -5.41 2.32
C PHE A 34 -9.92 -6.59 2.89
N GLY A 35 -9.21 -6.39 4.00
CA GLY A 35 -8.42 -7.43 4.61
C GLY A 35 -7.38 -6.94 5.60
N THR A 36 -7.14 -7.80 6.57
CA THR A 36 -6.13 -7.58 7.61
C THR A 36 -4.77 -8.05 7.14
N LEU A 37 -3.77 -7.20 7.31
CA LEU A 37 -2.39 -7.51 6.96
C LEU A 37 -1.92 -8.80 7.68
N GLY A 38 -1.41 -9.76 6.89
CA GLY A 38 -0.91 -11.05 7.37
C GLY A 38 -1.96 -12.12 7.69
N ARG A 39 -3.26 -11.84 7.51
CA ARG A 39 -4.32 -12.84 7.71
C ARG A 39 -4.51 -13.70 6.46
N GLN A 40 -4.32 -15.01 6.59
CA GLN A 40 -4.56 -15.97 5.51
C GLN A 40 -5.99 -15.86 4.96
N GLY A 41 -6.14 -15.97 3.65
CA GLY A 41 -7.44 -15.87 2.97
C GLY A 41 -8.01 -14.46 2.88
N SER A 42 -7.24 -13.42 3.18
CA SER A 42 -7.64 -12.02 3.03
C SER A 42 -6.75 -11.27 2.05
N THR A 43 -7.26 -10.17 1.49
CA THR A 43 -6.53 -9.31 0.57
C THR A 43 -6.25 -7.98 1.23
N THR A 44 -4.99 -7.68 1.50
CA THR A 44 -4.59 -6.35 1.97
C THR A 44 -4.44 -5.40 0.79
N LEU A 45 -5.21 -4.31 0.80
CA LEU A 45 -5.14 -3.27 -0.22
C LEU A 45 -4.43 -2.03 0.34
N MET A 46 -3.49 -1.49 -0.44
CA MET A 46 -2.70 -0.31 -0.06
C MET A 46 -2.53 0.67 -1.22
N ALA A 47 -2.37 1.96 -0.89
CA ALA A 47 -2.07 3.01 -1.85
C ALA A 47 -0.99 3.96 -1.32
N ALA A 48 -0.08 4.38 -2.18
CA ALA A 48 0.93 5.38 -1.85
C ALA A 48 1.46 6.10 -3.09
N HIS A 49 2.19 7.19 -2.89
CA HIS A 49 2.79 7.94 -3.99
C HIS A 49 3.96 7.20 -4.64
N ILE A 50 4.04 7.30 -5.97
CA ILE A 50 5.25 6.96 -6.75
C ILE A 50 6.23 8.13 -6.69
N ASN A 51 5.73 9.36 -6.83
CA ASN A 51 6.48 10.60 -6.67
C ASN A 51 5.55 11.73 -6.23
N TYR A 52 6.13 12.81 -5.72
CA TYR A 52 5.40 14.03 -5.39
C TYR A 52 6.33 15.26 -5.47
N LEU A 53 5.80 16.37 -5.99
CA LEU A 53 6.58 17.60 -6.16
C LEU A 53 7.11 18.10 -4.80
N GLY A 54 8.42 18.32 -4.71
CA GLY A 54 9.08 18.74 -3.47
C GLY A 54 9.42 17.60 -2.50
N TYR A 55 9.08 16.34 -2.80
CA TYR A 55 9.35 15.18 -1.95
C TYR A 55 10.18 14.09 -2.65
N GLY A 56 10.28 14.13 -3.97
CA GLY A 56 11.04 13.16 -4.76
C GLY A 56 10.30 11.83 -4.89
N ALA A 57 11.06 10.73 -4.80
CA ALA A 57 10.54 9.37 -4.92
C ALA A 57 9.67 9.03 -3.70
N GLY A 58 8.44 8.59 -3.95
CA GLY A 58 7.49 8.19 -2.92
C GLY A 58 7.65 6.73 -2.47
N PRO A 59 6.85 6.29 -1.49
CA PRO A 59 6.90 4.93 -0.95
C PRO A 59 6.80 3.82 -2.00
N PHE A 60 6.03 4.03 -3.08
CA PHE A 60 5.80 3.03 -4.12
C PHE A 60 6.69 3.24 -5.36
N ALA A 61 7.67 4.14 -5.30
CA ALA A 61 8.55 4.45 -6.44
C ALA A 61 9.25 3.20 -7.02
N LYS A 62 9.64 2.25 -6.17
CA LYS A 62 10.31 1.02 -6.62
C LYS A 62 9.36 -0.03 -7.19
N LEU A 63 8.06 0.06 -6.89
CA LEU A 63 7.07 -0.89 -7.40
C LEU A 63 6.88 -0.77 -8.91
N THR A 64 7.20 0.38 -9.51
CA THR A 64 7.13 0.57 -10.97
C THR A 64 8.11 -0.31 -11.74
N SER A 65 9.12 -0.85 -11.06
CA SER A 65 10.14 -1.73 -11.65
C SER A 65 10.04 -3.17 -11.13
N ALA A 66 9.04 -3.48 -10.31
CA ALA A 66 8.88 -4.81 -9.73
C ALA A 66 8.44 -5.81 -10.80
N VAL A 67 9.06 -6.99 -10.79
CA VAL A 67 8.75 -8.09 -11.70
C VAL A 67 8.25 -9.31 -10.94
N VAL A 68 7.59 -10.21 -11.65
CA VAL A 68 7.11 -11.47 -11.07
C VAL A 68 8.29 -12.24 -10.46
N GLY A 69 8.10 -12.74 -9.23
CA GLY A 69 9.12 -13.42 -8.45
C GLY A 69 9.87 -12.50 -7.48
N ASP A 70 9.81 -11.17 -7.65
CA ASP A 70 10.41 -10.24 -6.70
C ASP A 70 9.81 -10.40 -5.30
N THR A 71 10.64 -10.12 -4.30
CA THR A 71 10.22 -10.13 -2.90
C THR A 71 9.74 -8.73 -2.49
N LEU A 72 8.53 -8.67 -1.96
CA LEU A 72 7.97 -7.49 -1.31
C LEU A 72 7.88 -7.73 0.19
N THR A 73 8.42 -6.83 1.00
CA THR A 73 8.27 -6.87 2.45
C THR A 73 7.39 -5.73 2.93
N VAL A 74 6.49 -6.04 3.86
CA VAL A 74 5.61 -5.07 4.52
C VAL A 74 5.82 -5.20 6.01
N THR A 75 6.19 -4.10 6.66
CA THR A 75 6.28 -4.03 8.12
C THR A 75 5.04 -3.35 8.66
N ASP A 76 4.30 -4.03 9.53
CA ASP A 76 3.11 -3.48 10.16
C ASP A 76 3.44 -2.52 11.31
N THR A 77 2.41 -1.89 11.87
CA THR A 77 2.56 -0.94 12.99
C THR A 77 3.03 -1.59 14.29
N GLN A 78 2.98 -2.92 14.39
CA GLN A 78 3.48 -3.71 15.51
C GLN A 78 4.91 -4.21 15.27
N GLY A 79 5.54 -3.82 14.15
CA GLY A 79 6.90 -4.22 13.78
C GLY A 79 7.01 -5.61 13.15
N ARG A 80 5.90 -6.30 12.89
CA ARG A 80 5.92 -7.60 12.21
C ARG A 80 6.19 -7.39 10.74
N THR A 81 7.16 -8.12 10.20
CA THR A 81 7.49 -8.09 8.77
C THR A 81 6.87 -9.30 8.07
N LEU A 82 6.09 -9.02 7.04
CA LEU A 82 5.45 -10.01 6.18
C LEU A 82 6.11 -9.97 4.81
N THR A 83 6.34 -11.15 4.26
CA THR A 83 7.01 -11.32 2.98
C THR A 83 6.01 -11.84 1.96
N TYR A 84 5.92 -11.14 0.84
CA TYR A 84 5.09 -11.46 -0.31
C TYR A 84 5.98 -11.67 -1.53
N SER A 85 5.52 -12.49 -2.47
CA SER A 85 6.12 -12.59 -3.79
C SER A 85 5.23 -11.89 -4.79
N VAL A 86 5.82 -11.08 -5.67
CA VAL A 86 5.09 -10.44 -6.77
C VAL A 86 4.61 -11.53 -7.72
N GLN A 87 3.28 -11.62 -7.89
CA GLN A 87 2.64 -12.58 -8.81
C GLN A 87 2.20 -11.91 -10.12
N GLY A 88 2.22 -10.58 -10.19
CA GLY A 88 1.88 -9.82 -11.39
C GLY A 88 1.95 -8.32 -11.16
N SER A 89 2.16 -7.59 -12.24
CA SER A 89 2.03 -6.13 -12.34
C SER A 89 1.28 -5.81 -13.65
N ARG A 90 0.62 -4.66 -13.70
CA ARG A 90 -0.09 -4.18 -14.90
C ARG A 90 0.45 -2.82 -15.31
#